data_AF-A0A4Q3USF4-F1
#
_entry.id   AF-A0A4Q3USF4-F1
#
_cell.length_a   1.000
_cell.length_b   1.000
_cell.length_c   1.000
_cell.angle_alpha   90.00
_cell.angle_beta   90.00
_cell.angle_gamma   90.00
#
_symmetry.space_group_name_H-M   'P 1'
#
loop_
_entity.id
_entity.type
_entity.pdbx_description
1 polymer ?
#
loop_
_entity_poly.entity_id
_entity_poly.type
_entity_poly.pdbx_seq_one_letter_code
_entity_poly.pdbx_strand_id
1 'polypeptide(L)'
;MNNLEERISSYKADVEQEKVTDKASLEAFRIKYLGTKGVVKASMAFMKDVPGDQKKAAGQVLNDFKIFVEGVYENFKAQFGRKEDFSGSDVDVTLPGYASPLGTRHPISIVQDNIISIFQRLGFSVAEGPEIEDDWHNFTALNLPENHPARDMQDTFYISKNPDWLLRTHTSSVQIREMEKKELPLRIICPGRVYRNETISARAHCFFNQVEGLYIAENVSFADLKQTLYFFVKEMFGE
;
A
#
# COMPACT_ATOMS: atom_id res chain seq x y z
N MET A 1 -28.73 67.36 13.17
CA MET A 1 -27.52 66.73 12.57
C MET A 1 -26.30 66.82 13.48
N ASN A 2 -25.84 67.99 13.91
CA ASN A 2 -24.59 68.14 14.69
C ASN A 2 -24.46 67.22 15.93
N ASN A 3 -25.53 67.02 16.71
CA ASN A 3 -25.48 66.18 17.91
C ASN A 3 -25.29 64.67 17.60
N LEU A 4 -25.76 64.18 16.45
CA LEU A 4 -25.61 62.77 16.07
C LEU A 4 -24.18 62.47 15.59
N GLU A 5 -23.60 63.40 14.82
CA GLU A 5 -22.23 63.28 14.31
C GLU A 5 -21.18 63.40 15.42
N GLU A 6 -21.40 64.28 16.40
CA GLU A 6 -20.55 64.38 17.60
C GLU A 6 -20.58 63.09 18.43
N ARG A 7 -21.76 62.49 18.64
CA ARG A 7 -21.91 61.23 19.39
C ARG A 7 -21.27 60.05 18.69
N ILE A 8 -21.43 59.93 17.36
CA ILE A 8 -20.78 58.87 16.58
C ILE A 8 -19.26 59.05 16.58
N SER A 9 -18.78 60.29 16.54
CA SER A 9 -17.35 60.59 16.63
C SER A 9 -16.77 60.22 18.01
N SER A 10 -17.51 60.46 19.10
CA SER A 10 -17.10 59.99 20.44
C SER A 10 -17.05 58.46 20.52
N TYR A 11 -18.07 57.78 19.98
CA TYR A 11 -18.09 56.31 19.99
C TYR A 11 -16.98 55.69 19.13
N LYS A 12 -16.57 56.35 18.04
CA LYS A 12 -15.38 55.92 17.27
C LYS A 12 -14.10 56.04 18.09
N ALA A 13 -13.92 57.14 18.82
CA ALA A 13 -12.78 57.32 19.71
C ALA A 13 -12.74 56.29 20.86
N ASP A 14 -13.90 55.97 21.45
CA ASP A 14 -14.02 54.94 22.48
C ASP A 14 -13.65 53.54 21.95
N VAL A 15 -14.04 53.23 20.71
CA VAL A 15 -13.69 51.97 20.03
C VAL A 15 -12.19 51.86 19.77
N GLU A 16 -11.52 52.95 19.40
CA GLU A 16 -10.07 52.98 19.16
C GLU A 16 -9.23 52.87 20.44
N GLN A 17 -9.77 53.32 21.58
CA GLN A 17 -9.07 53.29 22.88
C GLN A 17 -9.27 51.98 23.66
N GLU A 18 -10.22 51.13 23.24
CA GLU A 18 -10.51 49.87 23.94
C GLU A 18 -9.36 48.86 23.73
N LYS A 19 -8.77 48.40 24.84
CA LYS A 19 -7.71 47.39 24.80
C LYS A 19 -8.31 45.99 24.86
N VAL A 20 -8.20 45.25 23.76
CA VAL A 20 -8.56 43.82 23.68
C VAL A 20 -7.29 42.99 23.80
N THR A 21 -7.12 42.29 24.93
CA THR A 21 -5.88 41.57 25.28
C THR A 21 -6.03 40.05 25.35
N ASP A 22 -7.25 39.54 25.36
CA ASP A 22 -7.56 38.11 25.50
C ASP A 22 -8.90 37.73 24.84
N LYS A 23 -9.17 36.42 24.72
CA LYS A 23 -10.42 35.92 24.12
C LYS A 23 -11.67 36.38 24.90
N ALA A 24 -11.56 36.59 26.21
CA ALA A 24 -12.65 37.10 27.05
C ALA A 24 -12.94 38.58 26.78
N SER A 25 -11.91 39.44 26.65
CA SER A 25 -12.08 40.85 26.27
C SER A 25 -12.56 41.02 24.84
N LEU A 26 -12.23 40.09 23.92
CA LEU A 26 -12.78 40.09 22.55
C LEU A 26 -14.30 39.87 22.55
N GLU A 27 -14.79 38.93 23.37
CA GLU A 27 -16.23 38.69 23.50
C GLU A 27 -16.92 39.84 24.24
N ALA A 28 -16.29 40.42 25.27
CA ALA A 28 -16.78 41.62 25.93
C ALA A 28 -16.92 42.82 24.96
N PHE A 29 -15.94 43.02 24.08
CA PHE A 29 -15.98 44.03 23.01
C PHE A 29 -17.16 43.78 22.06
N ARG A 30 -17.35 42.53 21.60
CA ARG A 30 -18.47 42.14 20.74
C ARG A 30 -19.82 42.44 21.40
N ILE A 31 -19.99 42.05 22.66
CA ILE A 31 -21.25 42.25 23.39
C ILE A 31 -21.53 43.75 23.59
N LYS A 32 -20.51 44.55 23.95
CA LYS A 32 -20.61 45.99 24.19
C LYS A 32 -21.01 46.77 22.93
N TYR A 33 -20.36 46.51 21.80
CA TYR A 33 -20.55 47.33 20.60
C TYR A 33 -21.50 46.70 19.56
N LEU A 34 -21.36 45.40 19.27
CA LEU A 34 -22.10 44.67 18.23
C LEU A 34 -23.27 43.82 18.75
N GLY A 35 -23.45 43.75 20.07
CA GLY A 35 -24.51 42.96 20.70
C GLY A 35 -25.94 43.45 20.40
N THR A 36 -26.93 42.64 20.78
CA THR A 36 -28.36 42.95 20.57
C THR A 36 -28.86 44.18 21.34
N LYS A 37 -28.13 44.60 22.38
CA LYS A 37 -28.29 45.87 23.11
C LYS A 37 -27.06 46.79 22.96
N GLY A 38 -26.21 46.53 21.97
CA GLY A 38 -24.93 47.22 21.80
C GLY A 38 -25.07 48.64 21.25
N VAL A 39 -23.98 49.40 21.40
CA VAL A 39 -23.91 50.83 21.01
C VAL A 39 -24.30 51.04 19.54
N VAL A 40 -23.95 50.13 18.63
CA VAL A 40 -24.30 50.23 17.20
C VAL A 40 -25.82 50.13 17.00
N LYS A 41 -26.48 49.16 17.63
CA LYS A 41 -27.93 48.97 17.48
C LYS A 41 -28.75 50.04 18.20
N ALA A 42 -28.26 50.52 19.34
CA ALA A 42 -28.83 51.68 20.03
C ALA A 42 -28.71 52.95 19.18
N SER A 43 -27.57 53.16 18.51
CA SER A 43 -27.34 54.29 17.60
C SER A 43 -28.28 54.25 16.38
N MET A 44 -28.57 53.06 15.85
CA MET A 44 -29.52 52.86 14.75
C MET A 44 -30.98 53.16 15.14
N ALA A 45 -31.35 53.04 16.42
CA ALA A 45 -32.71 53.32 16.89
C ALA A 45 -33.09 54.81 16.78
N PHE A 46 -32.10 55.71 16.91
CA PHE A 46 -32.29 57.16 16.75
C PHE A 46 -32.71 57.58 15.33
N MET A 47 -32.61 56.68 14.34
CA MET A 47 -33.08 56.93 12.97
C MET A 47 -34.59 57.15 12.89
N LYS A 48 -35.37 56.68 13.89
CA LYS A 48 -36.82 56.90 13.98
C LYS A 48 -37.18 58.38 14.21
N ASP A 49 -36.30 59.13 14.85
CA ASP A 49 -36.54 60.51 15.29
C ASP A 49 -35.97 61.55 14.32
N VAL A 50 -35.41 61.11 13.19
CA VAL A 50 -34.80 62.00 12.17
C VAL A 50 -35.85 62.47 11.15
N PRO A 51 -35.95 63.78 10.84
CA PRO A 51 -36.84 64.31 9.79
C PRO A 51 -36.51 63.73 8.40
N GLY A 52 -37.53 63.53 7.55
CA GLY A 52 -37.41 62.85 6.25
C GLY A 52 -36.25 63.31 5.37
N ASP A 53 -36.02 64.62 5.30
CA ASP A 53 -34.98 65.24 4.47
C ASP A 53 -33.55 64.95 4.97
N GLN A 54 -33.40 64.55 6.23
CA GLN A 54 -32.11 64.28 6.90
C GLN A 54 -31.82 62.79 7.07
N LYS A 55 -32.81 61.91 6.78
CA LYS A 55 -32.69 60.45 6.97
C LYS A 55 -31.60 59.82 6.11
N LYS A 56 -31.39 60.30 4.89
CA LYS A 56 -30.40 59.74 3.95
C LYS A 56 -28.97 59.94 4.46
N ALA A 57 -28.64 61.17 4.87
CA ALA A 57 -27.31 61.50 5.41
C ALA A 57 -27.06 60.81 6.77
N ALA A 58 -28.05 60.82 7.67
CA ALA A 58 -27.93 60.13 8.97
C ALA A 58 -27.75 58.61 8.83
N GLY A 59 -28.42 57.98 7.84
CA GLY A 59 -28.26 56.55 7.56
C GLY A 59 -26.86 56.18 7.06
N GLN A 60 -26.23 57.05 6.27
CA GLN A 60 -24.87 56.84 5.80
C GLN A 60 -23.86 56.86 6.95
N VAL A 61 -23.91 57.88 7.81
CA VAL A 61 -23.00 58.01 8.96
C VAL A 61 -23.13 56.83 9.93
N LEU A 62 -24.35 56.34 10.16
CA LEU A 62 -24.60 55.18 11.02
C LEU A 62 -24.12 53.86 10.40
N ASN A 63 -24.27 53.69 9.09
CA ASN A 63 -23.78 52.51 8.39
C ASN A 63 -22.23 52.50 8.34
N ASP A 64 -21.61 53.66 8.14
CA ASP A 64 -20.15 53.80 8.18
C ASP A 64 -19.59 53.50 9.56
N PHE A 65 -20.30 53.90 10.63
CA PHE A 65 -19.94 53.53 12.00
C PHE A 65 -20.04 52.02 12.24
N LYS A 66 -21.11 51.37 11.77
CA LYS A 66 -21.26 49.91 11.86
C LYS A 66 -20.10 49.18 11.18
N ILE A 67 -19.79 49.55 9.93
CA ILE A 67 -18.69 48.94 9.15
C ILE A 67 -17.35 49.14 9.86
N PHE A 68 -17.12 50.32 10.44
CA PHE A 68 -15.90 50.60 11.21
C PHE A 68 -15.75 49.66 12.42
N VAL A 69 -16.79 49.52 13.25
CA VAL A 69 -16.75 48.64 14.42
C VAL A 69 -16.59 47.17 14.02
N GLU A 70 -17.26 46.73 12.96
CA GLU A 70 -17.10 45.36 12.42
C GLU A 70 -15.67 45.11 11.93
N GLY A 71 -15.05 46.08 11.25
CA GLY A 71 -13.65 46.01 10.81
C GLY A 71 -12.66 45.91 11.96
N VAL A 72 -12.85 46.70 13.03
CA VAL A 72 -12.02 46.64 14.24
C VAL A 72 -12.17 45.29 14.95
N TYR A 73 -13.40 44.78 15.06
CA TYR A 73 -13.66 43.46 15.65
C TYR A 73 -12.99 42.33 14.87
N GLU A 74 -13.12 42.30 13.55
CA GLU A 74 -12.49 41.26 12.73
C GLU A 74 -10.95 41.34 12.79
N ASN A 75 -10.37 42.55 12.91
CA ASN A 75 -8.93 42.69 13.14
C ASN A 75 -8.49 42.09 14.48
N PHE A 76 -9.20 42.38 15.59
CA PHE A 76 -8.90 41.76 16.88
C PHE A 76 -9.10 40.23 16.84
N LYS A 77 -10.18 39.76 16.22
CA LYS A 77 -10.45 38.33 16.06
C LYS A 77 -9.37 37.59 15.28
N ALA A 78 -8.81 38.20 14.23
CA ALA A 78 -7.69 37.63 13.48
C ALA A 78 -6.41 37.47 14.33
N GLN A 79 -6.18 38.36 15.30
CA GLN A 79 -5.04 38.29 16.21
C GLN A 79 -5.16 37.14 17.22
N PHE A 80 -6.39 36.81 17.65
CA PHE A 80 -6.65 35.72 18.62
C PHE A 80 -7.04 34.37 17.99
N GLY A 81 -7.42 34.36 16.70
CA GLY A 81 -7.87 33.16 15.98
C GLY A 81 -6.76 32.30 15.36
N ARG A 82 -5.49 32.73 15.40
CA ARG A 82 -4.35 31.98 14.80
C ARG A 82 -3.47 31.22 15.79
N LYS A 83 -3.71 31.33 17.10
CA LYS A 83 -3.00 30.57 18.12
C LYS A 83 -3.89 29.44 18.66
N GLU A 84 -4.36 28.58 17.77
CA GLU A 84 -4.80 27.25 18.20
C GLU A 84 -3.53 26.46 18.53
N ASP A 85 -3.36 26.21 19.82
CA ASP A 85 -2.65 25.13 20.54
C ASP A 85 -1.84 24.08 19.74
N PHE A 86 -0.97 24.49 18.81
CA PHE A 86 0.14 23.64 18.35
C PHE A 86 1.34 23.65 19.33
N SER A 87 1.15 24.14 20.57
CA SER A 87 2.12 23.97 21.66
C SER A 87 1.88 22.67 22.46
N GLY A 88 1.26 21.68 21.83
CA GLY A 88 0.72 20.50 22.50
C GLY A 88 1.06 19.21 21.79
N SER A 89 2.34 18.96 21.53
CA SER A 89 2.99 17.69 21.91
C SER A 89 4.40 17.65 21.30
N ASP A 90 5.40 17.67 22.16
CA ASP A 90 6.78 17.32 21.83
C ASP A 90 6.85 15.80 21.60
N VAL A 91 6.15 15.31 20.57
CA VAL A 91 6.13 13.90 20.22
C VAL A 91 7.43 13.60 19.50
N ASP A 92 8.22 12.70 20.08
CA ASP A 92 9.36 12.12 19.41
C ASP A 92 8.89 11.27 18.23
N VAL A 93 8.96 11.85 17.03
CA VAL A 93 8.60 11.21 15.76
C VAL A 93 9.53 10.06 15.38
N THR A 94 10.64 9.87 16.12
CA THR A 94 11.57 8.75 15.92
C THR A 94 11.21 7.53 16.78
N LEU A 95 10.26 7.67 17.72
CA LEU A 95 9.78 6.55 18.51
C LEU A 95 9.22 5.44 17.60
N PRO A 96 9.65 4.18 17.78
CA PRO A 96 9.06 3.06 17.07
C PRO A 96 7.55 3.00 17.36
N GLY A 97 6.76 3.04 16.30
CA GLY A 97 5.32 2.80 16.40
C GLY A 97 5.00 1.38 16.87
N TYR A 98 3.72 1.12 17.12
CA TYR A 98 3.26 -0.24 17.41
C TYR A 98 3.55 -1.15 16.20
N ALA A 99 4.42 -2.14 16.40
CA ALA A 99 4.82 -3.04 15.33
C ALA A 99 3.66 -3.99 14.97
N SER A 100 3.26 -3.96 13.70
CA SER A 100 2.55 -5.09 13.09
C SER A 100 3.61 -5.97 12.42
N PRO A 101 3.82 -7.22 12.87
CA PRO A 101 4.85 -8.07 12.29
C PRO A 101 4.52 -8.36 10.83
N LEU A 102 5.46 -8.05 9.94
CA LEU A 102 5.38 -8.47 8.55
C LEU A 102 5.60 -9.97 8.46
N GLY A 103 4.86 -10.64 7.58
CA GLY A 103 5.14 -12.03 7.23
C GLY A 103 6.43 -12.15 6.40
N THR A 104 7.02 -13.34 6.40
CA THR A 104 8.23 -13.65 5.61
C THR A 104 7.94 -14.80 4.66
N ARG A 105 8.51 -14.77 3.45
CA ARG A 105 8.43 -15.88 2.49
C ARG A 105 9.36 -17.02 2.91
N HIS A 106 8.97 -18.25 2.62
CA HIS A 106 9.83 -19.41 2.85
C HIS A 106 11.07 -19.33 1.93
N PRO A 107 12.29 -19.63 2.42
CA PRO A 107 13.51 -19.55 1.61
C PRO A 107 13.46 -20.38 0.32
N ILE A 108 12.85 -21.57 0.38
CA ILE A 108 12.65 -22.42 -0.82
C ILE A 108 11.81 -21.68 -1.88
N SER A 109 10.73 -21.01 -1.47
CA SER A 109 9.88 -20.25 -2.40
C SER A 109 10.65 -19.08 -3.03
N ILE A 110 11.50 -18.41 -2.25
CA ILE A 110 12.35 -17.33 -2.77
C ILE A 110 13.32 -17.87 -3.85
N VAL A 111 13.99 -19.00 -3.56
CA VAL A 111 14.91 -19.64 -4.50
C VAL A 111 14.17 -20.14 -5.74
N GLN A 112 13.00 -20.78 -5.57
CA GLN A 112 12.16 -21.25 -6.65
C GLN A 112 11.69 -20.10 -7.56
N ASP A 113 11.18 -19.00 -6.98
CA ASP A 113 10.75 -17.80 -7.70
C ASP A 113 11.92 -17.20 -8.52
N ASN A 114 13.13 -17.19 -7.95
CA ASN A 114 14.34 -16.73 -8.64
C ASN A 114 14.69 -17.62 -9.84
N ILE A 115 14.69 -18.94 -9.66
CA ILE A 115 14.93 -19.90 -10.77
C ILE A 115 13.88 -19.68 -11.87
N ILE A 116 12.59 -19.61 -11.50
CA ILE A 116 11.49 -19.37 -12.44
C ILE A 116 11.72 -18.07 -13.22
N SER A 117 12.03 -16.97 -12.52
CA SER A 117 12.28 -15.67 -13.13
C SER A 117 13.42 -15.70 -14.15
N ILE A 118 14.51 -16.43 -13.88
CA ILE A 118 15.65 -16.57 -14.81
C ILE A 118 15.20 -17.30 -16.08
N PHE A 119 14.54 -18.44 -15.95
CA PHE A 119 14.10 -19.25 -17.10
C PHE A 119 12.97 -18.58 -17.90
N GLN A 120 12.11 -17.79 -17.25
CA GLN A 120 11.10 -16.98 -17.94
C GLN A 120 11.74 -15.96 -18.91
N ARG A 121 12.89 -15.36 -18.54
CA ARG A 121 13.64 -14.47 -19.46
C ARG A 121 14.20 -15.21 -20.68
N LEU A 122 14.37 -16.52 -20.60
CA LEU A 122 14.78 -17.39 -21.71
C LEU A 122 13.58 -17.92 -22.54
N GLY A 123 12.35 -17.55 -22.17
CA GLY A 123 11.13 -17.96 -22.85
C GLY A 123 10.64 -19.36 -22.47
N PHE A 124 11.00 -19.85 -21.27
CA PHE A 124 10.38 -21.05 -20.71
C PHE A 124 9.08 -20.70 -19.99
N SER A 125 8.04 -21.51 -20.17
CA SER A 125 6.82 -21.46 -19.38
C SER A 125 6.92 -22.37 -18.16
N VAL A 126 6.08 -22.15 -17.15
CA VAL A 126 6.01 -23.02 -15.97
C VAL A 126 4.94 -24.08 -16.21
N ALA A 127 5.28 -25.34 -15.95
CA ALA A 127 4.35 -26.46 -15.97
C ALA A 127 4.31 -27.13 -14.59
N GLU A 128 3.12 -27.43 -14.12
CA GLU A 128 2.90 -28.13 -12.84
C GLU A 128 2.06 -29.38 -13.08
N GLY A 129 2.25 -30.38 -12.24
CA GLY A 129 1.49 -31.62 -12.31
C GLY A 129 1.32 -32.26 -10.93
N PRO A 130 0.58 -33.36 -10.85
CA PRO A 130 0.24 -33.99 -9.58
C PRO A 130 1.48 -34.55 -8.88
N GLU A 131 1.40 -34.65 -7.56
CA GLU A 131 2.46 -35.25 -6.73
C GLU A 131 2.29 -36.76 -6.54
N ILE A 132 1.06 -37.25 -6.68
CA ILE A 132 0.74 -38.67 -6.77
C ILE A 132 0.69 -39.03 -8.25
N GLU A 133 1.52 -39.98 -8.65
CA GLU A 133 1.69 -40.41 -10.03
C GLU A 133 1.49 -41.92 -10.18
N ASP A 134 1.19 -42.34 -11.39
CA ASP A 134 1.24 -43.76 -11.77
C ASP A 134 2.66 -44.16 -12.19
N ASP A 135 2.91 -45.47 -12.25
CA ASP A 135 4.21 -46.02 -12.69
C ASP A 135 4.60 -45.56 -14.10
N TRP A 136 3.63 -45.39 -14.99
CA TRP A 136 3.90 -45.09 -16.38
C TRP A 136 4.52 -43.70 -16.54
N HIS A 137 3.92 -42.68 -15.93
CA HIS A 137 4.41 -41.30 -16.00
C HIS A 137 5.70 -41.11 -15.19
N ASN A 138 5.84 -41.79 -14.04
CA ASN A 138 7.01 -41.63 -13.18
C ASN A 138 8.21 -42.48 -13.64
N PHE A 139 8.01 -43.59 -14.37
CA PHE A 139 9.12 -44.46 -14.74
C PHE A 139 9.07 -44.92 -16.20
N THR A 140 8.03 -45.65 -16.60
CA THR A 140 8.03 -46.38 -17.88
C THR A 140 8.21 -45.45 -19.08
N ALA A 141 7.55 -44.29 -19.10
CA ALA A 141 7.66 -43.29 -20.16
C ALA A 141 9.05 -42.64 -20.24
N LEU A 142 9.84 -42.69 -19.17
CA LEU A 142 11.21 -42.18 -19.08
C LEU A 142 12.26 -43.24 -19.42
N ASN A 143 11.84 -44.32 -20.09
CA ASN A 143 12.70 -45.44 -20.48
C ASN A 143 13.29 -46.20 -19.26
N LEU A 144 12.53 -46.27 -18.17
CA LEU A 144 12.87 -47.04 -16.97
C LEU A 144 11.92 -48.25 -16.88
N PRO A 145 12.26 -49.43 -17.43
CA PRO A 145 11.43 -50.64 -17.30
C PRO A 145 11.38 -51.17 -15.86
N GLU A 146 10.44 -52.06 -15.54
CA GLU A 146 10.20 -52.60 -14.19
C GLU A 146 11.46 -53.13 -13.49
N ASN A 147 12.34 -53.82 -14.23
CA ASN A 147 13.57 -54.41 -13.70
C ASN A 147 14.77 -53.45 -13.72
N HIS A 148 14.55 -52.14 -13.95
CA HIS A 148 15.63 -51.17 -14.06
C HIS A 148 16.17 -50.81 -12.65
N PRO A 149 17.49 -50.92 -12.38
CA PRO A 149 18.05 -50.62 -11.06
C PRO A 149 17.74 -49.22 -10.54
N ALA A 150 17.57 -48.24 -11.43
CA ALA A 150 17.19 -46.89 -11.03
C ALA A 150 15.79 -46.78 -10.39
N ARG A 151 14.88 -47.76 -10.59
CA ARG A 151 13.60 -47.79 -9.88
C ARG A 151 13.80 -48.12 -8.40
N ASP A 152 14.74 -49.01 -8.10
CA ASP A 152 15.14 -49.34 -6.73
C ASP A 152 15.96 -48.20 -6.10
N MET A 153 16.85 -47.55 -6.86
CA MET A 153 17.67 -46.42 -6.37
C MET A 153 16.87 -45.18 -5.96
N GLN A 154 15.63 -45.03 -6.45
CA GLN A 154 14.81 -43.86 -6.14
C GLN A 154 14.04 -43.99 -4.82
N ASP A 155 14.14 -45.16 -4.14
CA ASP A 155 13.51 -45.42 -2.85
C ASP A 155 12.05 -44.94 -2.82
N THR A 156 11.22 -45.49 -3.70
CA THR A 156 9.90 -44.91 -4.02
C THR A 156 8.85 -45.18 -2.95
N PHE A 157 8.08 -44.16 -2.58
CA PHE A 157 6.90 -44.34 -1.72
C PHE A 157 5.68 -44.81 -2.51
N TYR A 158 5.36 -46.09 -2.43
CA TYR A 158 4.14 -46.66 -3.03
C TYR A 158 2.94 -46.48 -2.10
N ILE A 159 1.85 -45.96 -2.66
CA ILE A 159 0.54 -45.78 -2.00
C ILE A 159 -0.31 -47.03 -2.21
N SER A 160 -0.27 -47.60 -3.42
CA SER A 160 -0.96 -48.82 -3.79
C SER A 160 -0.09 -49.64 -4.73
N LYS A 161 -0.27 -50.96 -4.70
CA LYS A 161 0.30 -51.89 -5.69
C LYS A 161 -0.84 -52.56 -6.46
N ASN A 162 -0.75 -52.60 -7.79
CA ASN A 162 -1.77 -53.13 -8.71
C ASN A 162 -3.15 -52.42 -8.69
N PRO A 163 -3.35 -51.31 -9.45
CA PRO A 163 -2.32 -50.58 -10.20
C PRO A 163 -1.37 -49.84 -9.27
N ASP A 164 -0.15 -49.65 -9.73
CA ASP A 164 0.90 -49.00 -8.96
C ASP A 164 0.69 -47.48 -8.95
N TRP A 165 0.50 -46.95 -7.75
CA TRP A 165 0.39 -45.52 -7.46
C TRP A 165 1.43 -45.15 -6.43
N LEU A 166 2.14 -44.04 -6.68
CA LEU A 166 3.29 -43.64 -5.89
C LEU A 166 3.37 -42.12 -5.73
N LEU A 167 4.13 -41.66 -4.74
CA LEU A 167 4.55 -40.28 -4.67
C LEU A 167 5.72 -40.07 -5.64
N ARG A 168 5.62 -39.08 -6.53
CA ARG A 168 6.60 -38.87 -7.59
C ARG A 168 8.01 -38.67 -7.03
N THR A 169 8.99 -39.30 -7.66
CA THR A 169 10.41 -39.26 -7.25
C THR A 169 11.19 -38.12 -7.90
N HIS A 170 10.61 -37.55 -8.97
CA HIS A 170 11.11 -36.43 -9.73
C HIS A 170 9.95 -35.73 -10.47
N THR A 171 10.17 -34.52 -10.95
CA THR A 171 9.18 -33.74 -11.70
C THR A 171 9.14 -34.08 -13.19
N SER A 172 9.95 -35.05 -13.64
CA SER A 172 9.93 -35.55 -15.03
C SER A 172 8.57 -36.12 -15.47
N SER A 173 7.71 -36.54 -14.53
CA SER A 173 6.33 -36.96 -14.88
C SER A 173 5.54 -35.83 -15.54
N VAL A 174 5.74 -34.59 -15.10
CA VAL A 174 5.12 -33.40 -15.69
C VAL A 174 5.59 -33.20 -17.13
N GLN A 175 6.87 -33.46 -17.41
CA GLN A 175 7.42 -33.36 -18.77
C GLN A 175 6.74 -34.33 -19.73
N ILE A 176 6.52 -35.58 -19.32
CA ILE A 176 5.79 -36.58 -20.11
C ILE A 176 4.36 -36.08 -20.38
N ARG A 177 3.65 -35.63 -19.34
CA ARG A 177 2.28 -35.09 -19.47
C ARG A 177 2.20 -33.90 -20.43
N GLU A 178 3.18 -32.99 -20.38
CA GLU A 178 3.25 -31.87 -21.33
C GLU A 178 3.55 -32.35 -22.76
N MET A 179 4.43 -33.32 -22.93
CA MET A 179 4.73 -33.91 -24.24
C MET A 179 3.52 -34.63 -24.86
N GLU A 180 2.66 -35.25 -24.05
CA GLU A 180 1.43 -35.91 -24.52
C GLU A 180 0.41 -34.94 -25.12
N LYS A 181 0.48 -33.65 -24.76
CA LYS A 181 -0.34 -32.60 -25.39
C LYS A 181 0.07 -32.32 -26.84
N LYS A 182 1.27 -32.77 -27.26
CA LYS A 182 1.82 -32.69 -28.64
C LYS A 182 1.93 -31.27 -29.20
N GLU A 183 2.12 -30.27 -28.35
CA GLU A 183 2.38 -28.89 -28.77
C GLU A 183 3.89 -28.63 -28.80
N LEU A 184 4.45 -28.39 -29.99
CA LEU A 184 5.85 -28.03 -30.20
C LEU A 184 5.97 -26.65 -30.86
N PRO A 185 7.04 -25.88 -30.61
CA PRO A 185 8.16 -26.18 -29.71
C PRO A 185 7.76 -26.11 -28.23
N LEU A 186 8.35 -26.97 -27.40
CA LEU A 186 8.09 -27.05 -25.96
C LEU A 186 9.28 -26.50 -25.18
N ARG A 187 9.07 -25.47 -24.37
CA ARG A 187 10.07 -24.91 -23.43
C ARG A 187 9.40 -24.74 -22.07
N ILE A 188 9.63 -25.69 -21.18
CA ILE A 188 8.97 -25.71 -19.87
C ILE A 188 9.98 -25.88 -18.74
N ILE A 189 9.67 -25.29 -17.59
CA ILE A 189 10.27 -25.65 -16.31
C ILE A 189 9.19 -26.25 -15.42
N CYS A 190 9.56 -27.28 -14.68
CA CYS A 190 8.67 -28.05 -13.83
C CYS A 190 9.15 -27.95 -12.39
N PRO A 191 8.83 -26.87 -11.65
CA PRO A 191 9.12 -26.79 -10.23
C PRO A 191 8.14 -27.65 -9.44
N GLY A 192 8.60 -28.32 -8.38
CA GLY A 192 7.69 -29.03 -7.50
C GLY A 192 8.33 -29.89 -6.43
N ARG A 193 7.50 -30.34 -5.49
CA ARG A 193 7.90 -31.30 -4.45
C ARG A 193 8.04 -32.69 -5.03
N VAL A 194 9.02 -33.42 -4.53
CA VAL A 194 9.32 -34.81 -4.88
C VAL A 194 9.64 -35.58 -3.60
N TYR A 195 9.50 -36.89 -3.66
CA TYR A 195 9.51 -37.76 -2.49
C TYR A 195 10.46 -38.93 -2.69
N ARG A 196 11.27 -39.21 -1.67
CA ARG A 196 12.19 -40.36 -1.65
C ARG A 196 12.25 -40.94 -0.25
N ASN A 197 12.16 -42.26 -0.15
CA ASN A 197 12.22 -43.01 1.10
C ASN A 197 13.68 -43.18 1.54
N GLU A 198 14.35 -42.06 1.73
CA GLU A 198 15.71 -41.99 2.23
C GLU A 198 15.71 -41.75 3.74
N THR A 199 16.79 -42.17 4.41
CA THR A 199 16.96 -41.90 5.84
C THR A 199 17.13 -40.41 6.09
N ILE A 200 16.25 -39.83 6.92
CA ILE A 200 16.29 -38.41 7.25
C ILE A 200 17.60 -38.08 7.99
N SER A 201 18.31 -37.06 7.50
CA SER A 201 19.56 -36.57 8.06
C SER A 201 19.67 -35.05 7.86
N ALA A 202 20.78 -34.45 8.30
CA ALA A 202 21.05 -33.04 8.02
C ALA A 202 21.20 -32.71 6.52
N ARG A 203 21.38 -33.72 5.64
CA ARG A 203 21.57 -33.54 4.20
C ARG A 203 20.47 -34.15 3.33
N ALA A 204 19.59 -34.97 3.91
CA ALA A 204 18.57 -35.71 3.18
C ALA A 204 17.24 -35.63 3.93
N HIS A 205 16.15 -35.46 3.20
CA HIS A 205 14.80 -35.39 3.74
C HIS A 205 13.86 -36.21 2.86
N CYS A 206 12.82 -36.80 3.44
CA CYS A 206 11.90 -37.69 2.73
C CYS A 206 11.07 -37.00 1.63
N PHE A 207 11.05 -35.67 1.65
CA PHE A 207 10.57 -34.83 0.56
C PHE A 207 11.47 -33.61 0.42
N PHE A 208 11.63 -33.14 -0.80
CA PHE A 208 12.37 -31.92 -1.14
C PHE A 208 11.78 -31.31 -2.42
N ASN A 209 12.32 -30.17 -2.86
CA ASN A 209 11.85 -29.49 -4.06
C ASN A 209 12.87 -29.64 -5.17
N GLN A 210 12.40 -29.98 -6.37
CA GLN A 210 13.19 -30.00 -7.59
C GLN A 210 12.62 -29.00 -8.59
N VAL A 211 13.50 -28.53 -9.48
CA VAL A 211 13.11 -27.80 -10.68
C VAL A 211 13.81 -28.49 -11.84
N GLU A 212 13.03 -29.07 -12.72
CA GLU A 212 13.53 -29.62 -13.98
C GLU A 212 13.16 -28.70 -15.15
N GLY A 213 13.89 -28.82 -16.25
CA GLY A 213 13.62 -28.07 -17.47
C GLY A 213 13.63 -28.99 -18.68
N LEU A 214 12.70 -28.77 -19.61
CA LEU A 214 12.60 -29.48 -20.87
C LEU A 214 12.54 -28.48 -22.03
N TYR A 215 13.38 -28.69 -23.03
CA TYR A 215 13.38 -27.92 -24.27
C TYR A 215 13.40 -28.85 -25.49
N ILE A 216 12.30 -28.84 -26.25
CA ILE A 216 12.12 -29.61 -27.49
C ILE A 216 11.75 -28.64 -28.61
N ALA A 217 12.59 -28.56 -29.65
CA ALA A 217 12.31 -27.85 -30.89
C ALA A 217 13.15 -28.44 -32.03
N GLU A 218 12.91 -27.97 -33.25
CA GLU A 218 13.81 -28.25 -34.37
C GLU A 218 15.18 -27.59 -34.16
N ASN A 219 16.25 -28.27 -34.58
CA ASN A 219 17.63 -27.77 -34.52
C ASN A 219 18.17 -27.45 -33.11
N VAL A 220 17.64 -28.08 -32.06
CA VAL A 220 18.20 -27.99 -30.71
C VAL A 220 19.41 -28.91 -30.57
N SER A 221 20.49 -28.38 -29.99
CA SER A 221 21.77 -29.05 -29.85
C SER A 221 22.29 -29.02 -28.41
N PHE A 222 23.38 -29.75 -28.15
CA PHE A 222 24.07 -29.69 -26.86
C PHE A 222 24.63 -28.29 -26.54
N ALA A 223 24.92 -27.47 -27.57
CA ALA A 223 25.37 -26.11 -27.36
C ALA A 223 24.30 -25.26 -26.66
N ASP A 224 23.02 -25.46 -27.03
CA ASP A 224 21.88 -24.76 -26.42
C ASP A 224 21.74 -25.12 -24.94
N LEU A 225 21.87 -26.40 -24.60
CA LEU A 225 21.87 -26.87 -23.20
C LEU A 225 22.98 -26.20 -22.40
N LYS A 226 24.21 -26.24 -22.93
CA LYS A 226 25.38 -25.65 -22.26
C LYS A 226 25.20 -24.16 -22.01
N GLN A 227 24.75 -23.41 -23.02
CA GLN A 227 24.57 -21.96 -22.90
C GLN A 227 23.42 -21.61 -21.95
N THR A 228 22.33 -22.36 -21.99
CA THR A 228 21.19 -22.19 -21.06
C THR A 228 21.62 -22.38 -19.62
N LEU A 229 22.33 -23.47 -19.31
CA LEU A 229 22.84 -23.73 -17.96
C LEU A 229 23.90 -22.71 -17.53
N TYR A 230 24.77 -22.28 -18.45
CA TYR A 230 25.77 -21.25 -18.16
C TYR A 230 25.14 -19.90 -17.83
N PHE A 231 24.13 -19.49 -18.60
CA PHE A 231 23.35 -18.29 -18.31
C PHE A 231 22.64 -18.40 -16.96
N PHE A 232 21.99 -19.54 -16.69
CA PHE A 232 21.33 -19.78 -15.42
C PHE A 232 22.28 -19.64 -14.22
N VAL A 233 23.46 -20.28 -14.27
CA VAL A 233 24.45 -20.22 -13.18
C VAL A 233 24.92 -18.79 -12.94
N LYS A 234 25.21 -18.04 -14.01
CA LYS A 234 25.62 -16.63 -13.90
C LYS A 234 24.55 -15.75 -13.26
N GLU A 235 23.30 -15.89 -13.69
CA GLU A 235 22.21 -15.07 -13.15
C GLU A 235 21.86 -15.45 -11.71
N MET A 236 21.99 -16.73 -11.35
CA MET A 236 21.63 -17.22 -10.02
C MET A 236 22.69 -16.91 -8.96
N PHE A 237 23.98 -16.97 -9.34
CA PHE A 237 25.09 -16.93 -8.40
C PHE A 237 26.08 -15.77 -8.62
N GLY A 238 25.96 -15.01 -9.71
CA GLY A 238 26.90 -13.96 -10.11
C GLY A 238 28.02 -14.47 -11.02
N GLU A 239 29.09 -13.66 -11.16
CA GLU A 239 30.32 -14.06 -11.87
C GLU A 239 31.14 -15.12 -11.14
#